data_AF-A0AA39RTV4-F1
#
_entry.id   AF-A0AA39RTV4-F1
#
_cell.length_a   1.000
_cell.length_b   1.000
_cell.length_c   1.000
_cell.angle_alpha   90.00
_cell.angle_beta   90.00
_cell.angle_gamma   90.00
#
_symmetry.space_group_name_H-M   'P 1'
#
loop_
_entity.id
_entity.type
_entity.pdbx_description
1 polymer ?
#
loop_
_entity_poly.entity_id
_entity_poly.type
_entity_poly.pdbx_seq_one_letter_code
_entity_poly.pdbx_strand_id
1 'polypeptide(L)'
;MTARTAVIFFCFAVIKTVDDHCGLRLPGNIFHLFFQNNTAYHDIHHQLHGTKFNYSQPFFSIWDRLLGTHMPYKLVKRPEGGFEARLKKD
;
A
#
# COMPACT_ATOMS: atom_id res chain seq x y z
N MET A 1 12.38 -13.56 -20.39
CA MET A 1 10.93 -13.33 -20.32
C MET A 1 10.41 -13.12 -21.74
N THR A 2 9.35 -13.82 -22.16
CA THR A 2 8.77 -13.57 -23.50
C THR A 2 7.96 -12.28 -23.48
N ALA A 3 7.72 -11.67 -24.65
CA ALA A 3 6.87 -10.50 -24.77
C ALA A 3 5.47 -10.74 -24.16
N ARG A 4 4.90 -11.94 -24.38
CA ARG A 4 3.59 -12.31 -23.83
C ARG A 4 3.59 -12.36 -22.29
N THR A 5 4.61 -12.98 -21.69
CA THR A 5 4.76 -13.03 -20.23
C THR A 5 4.97 -11.63 -19.65
N ALA A 6 5.76 -10.79 -20.33
CA ALA A 6 6.04 -9.42 -19.90
C ALA A 6 4.76 -8.57 -19.85
N VAL A 7 3.91 -8.66 -20.88
CA VAL A 7 2.63 -7.94 -20.94
C VAL A 7 1.74 -8.33 -19.76
N ILE A 8 1.59 -9.63 -19.47
CA ILE A 8 0.75 -10.10 -18.35
C ILE A 8 1.28 -9.54 -17.02
N PHE A 9 2.58 -9.66 -16.77
CA PHE A 9 3.18 -9.16 -15.54
C PHE A 9 3.05 -7.64 -15.41
N PHE A 10 3.28 -6.91 -16.49
CA PHE A 10 3.15 -5.45 -16.52
C PHE A 10 1.71 -5.02 -16.22
N CYS A 11 0.71 -5.61 -16.88
CA CYS A 11 -0.70 -5.29 -16.61
C CYS A 11 -1.06 -5.58 -15.15
N PHE A 12 -0.63 -6.72 -14.60
CA PHE A 12 -0.85 -7.06 -13.20
C PHE A 12 -0.20 -6.03 -12.25
N ALA A 13 1.04 -5.65 -12.50
CA ALA A 13 1.74 -4.63 -11.72
C ALA A 13 1.05 -3.26 -11.80
N VAL A 14 0.60 -2.85 -12.99
CA VAL A 14 -0.12 -1.58 -13.17
C VAL A 14 -1.45 -1.60 -12.41
N ILE A 15 -2.23 -2.68 -12.50
CA ILE A 15 -3.48 -2.81 -11.75
C ILE A 15 -3.22 -2.68 -10.24
N LYS A 16 -2.20 -3.37 -9.73
CA LYS A 16 -1.82 -3.29 -8.31
C LYS A 16 -1.35 -1.88 -7.91
N THR A 17 -0.58 -1.22 -8.76
CA THR A 17 -0.15 0.17 -8.52
C THR A 17 -1.36 1.09 -8.45
N VAL A 18 -2.33 0.97 -9.36
CA VAL A 18 -3.56 1.78 -9.30
C VAL A 18 -4.32 1.52 -8.01
N ASP A 19 -4.47 0.26 -7.60
CA ASP A 19 -5.10 -0.12 -6.32
C ASP A 19 -4.44 0.59 -5.12
N ASP A 20 -3.11 0.64 -5.09
CA ASP A 20 -2.35 1.30 -4.01
C ASP A 20 -2.49 2.82 -3.99
N HIS A 21 -2.74 3.45 -5.13
CA HIS A 21 -2.73 4.92 -5.25
C HIS A 21 -4.13 5.53 -5.34
N CYS A 22 -5.18 4.72 -5.58
CA CYS A 22 -6.53 5.25 -5.79
C CYS A 22 -7.23 5.79 -4.53
N GLY A 23 -6.67 5.56 -3.33
CA GLY A 23 -7.27 5.98 -2.07
C GLY A 23 -8.51 5.17 -1.66
N LEU A 24 -8.84 4.10 -2.39
CA LEU A 24 -10.03 3.28 -2.14
C LEU A 24 -9.67 2.00 -1.38
N ARG A 25 -10.44 1.72 -0.33
CA ARG A 25 -10.37 0.45 0.39
C ARG A 25 -11.71 -0.26 0.33
N LEU A 26 -11.97 -0.90 -0.81
CA LEU A 26 -13.23 -1.60 -1.05
C LEU A 26 -13.32 -2.91 -0.25
N PRO A 27 -14.52 -3.28 0.24
CA PRO A 27 -14.73 -4.57 0.88
C PRO A 27 -14.46 -5.72 -0.09
N GLY A 28 -13.74 -6.74 0.35
CA GLY A 28 -13.42 -7.92 -0.47
C GLY A 28 -12.28 -7.71 -1.48
N ASN A 29 -11.52 -6.61 -1.39
CA ASN A 29 -10.36 -6.41 -2.25
C ASN A 29 -9.32 -7.53 -2.06
N ILE A 30 -9.17 -8.37 -3.09
CA ILE A 30 -8.29 -9.54 -3.07
C ILE A 30 -6.81 -9.16 -2.97
N PHE A 31 -6.40 -8.01 -3.51
CA PHE A 31 -5.00 -7.58 -3.42
C PHE A 31 -4.60 -7.33 -1.99
N HIS A 32 -5.50 -6.79 -1.17
CA HIS A 32 -5.23 -6.54 0.25
C HIS A 32 -5.13 -7.83 1.09
N LEU A 33 -5.59 -8.98 0.58
CA LEU A 33 -5.40 -10.28 1.21
C LEU A 33 -3.96 -10.78 1.03
N PHE A 34 -3.39 -10.58 -0.16
CA PHE A 34 -2.05 -11.07 -0.52
C PHE A 34 -0.94 -10.04 -0.23
N PHE A 35 -1.25 -8.74 -0.36
CA PHE A 35 -0.29 -7.65 -0.31
C PHE A 35 -0.69 -6.64 0.77
N GLN A 36 0.18 -6.48 1.78
CA GLN A 36 -0.06 -5.58 2.91
C GLN A 36 0.38 -4.12 2.62
N ASN A 37 1.19 -3.92 1.59
CA ASN A 37 1.54 -2.63 1.04
C ASN A 37 0.39 -2.15 0.12
N ASN A 38 -0.69 -1.69 0.76
CA ASN A 38 -1.94 -1.26 0.14
C ASN A 38 -2.09 0.27 0.16
N THR A 39 -3.29 0.78 -0.17
CA THR A 39 -3.53 2.23 -0.18
C THR A 39 -3.26 2.95 1.15
N ALA A 40 -3.53 2.33 2.30
CA ALA A 40 -3.26 2.95 3.59
C ALA A 40 -1.75 2.98 3.91
N TYR A 41 -1.03 1.94 3.51
CA TYR A 41 0.43 1.90 3.62
C TYR A 41 1.09 3.02 2.82
N HIS A 42 0.60 3.24 1.60
CA HIS A 42 1.09 4.27 0.70
C HIS A 42 0.64 5.69 1.14
N ASP A 43 -0.58 5.84 1.67
CA ASP A 43 -1.04 7.11 2.25
C ASP A 43 -0.12 7.56 3.40
N ILE A 44 0.30 6.63 4.27
CA ILE A 44 1.29 6.92 5.33
C ILE A 44 2.61 7.41 4.73
N HIS A 45 3.10 6.79 3.66
CA HIS A 45 4.31 7.25 2.98
C HIS A 45 4.18 8.71 2.49
N HIS A 46 3.01 9.10 1.99
CA HIS A 46 2.78 10.46 1.51
C HIS A 46 2.54 11.51 2.60
N GLN A 47 2.25 11.10 3.84
CA GLN A 47 2.16 12.05 4.95
C GLN A 47 3.52 12.72 5.20
N LEU A 48 3.52 14.00 5.60
CA LEU A 48 4.74 14.80 5.81
C LEU A 48 5.83 14.06 6.62
N HIS A 49 5.42 13.40 7.71
CA HIS A 49 6.32 12.66 8.59
C HIS A 49 6.66 11.24 8.09
N GLY A 50 5.89 10.70 7.16
CA GLY A 50 5.97 9.32 6.69
C GLY A 50 6.79 9.09 5.43
N THR A 51 7.23 10.16 4.74
CA THR A 51 8.08 10.09 3.53
C THR A 51 9.39 9.32 3.72
N LYS A 52 9.81 9.10 4.98
CA LYS A 52 11.00 8.34 5.35
C LYS A 52 10.77 6.84 5.57
N PHE A 53 9.56 6.35 5.29
CA PHE A 53 9.14 4.99 5.59
C PHE A 53 8.24 4.42 4.48
N ASN A 54 7.96 3.12 4.56
CA ASN A 54 7.00 2.41 3.72
C ASN A 54 7.29 2.53 2.21
N TYR A 55 8.55 2.29 1.80
CA TYR A 55 9.00 2.48 0.42
C TYR A 55 8.57 1.37 -0.57
N SER A 56 8.26 0.18 -0.06
CA SER A 56 8.05 -1.01 -0.88
C SER A 56 6.71 -0.97 -1.62
N GLN A 57 6.79 -0.70 -2.91
CA GLN A 57 5.70 -0.85 -3.88
C GLN A 57 6.22 -1.58 -5.14
N PRO A 58 5.34 -2.23 -5.92
CA PRO A 58 3.90 -2.44 -5.67
C PRO A 58 3.59 -3.76 -4.94
N PHE A 59 4.60 -4.61 -4.70
CA PHE A 59 4.42 -5.94 -4.11
C PHE A 59 5.24 -6.15 -2.84
N PHE A 60 4.54 -6.59 -1.78
CA PHE A 60 5.09 -6.97 -0.47
C PHE A 60 5.83 -5.84 0.26
N SER A 61 5.79 -5.85 1.59
CA SER A 61 6.51 -4.88 2.43
C SER A 61 7.80 -5.46 3.03
N ILE A 62 8.38 -6.49 2.39
CA ILE A 62 9.46 -7.29 2.98
C ILE A 62 10.69 -6.43 3.25
N TRP A 63 11.09 -5.61 2.29
CA TRP A 63 12.28 -4.78 2.41
C TRP A 63 12.15 -3.73 3.50
N ASP A 64 10.98 -3.09 3.64
CA ASP A 64 10.76 -2.15 4.74
C ASP A 64 10.84 -2.82 6.12
N ARG A 65 10.41 -4.07 6.23
CA ARG A 65 10.52 -4.83 7.48
C ARG A 65 11.96 -5.24 7.77
N LEU A 66 12.69 -5.70 6.76
CA LEU A 66 14.08 -6.13 6.91
C LEU A 66 15.03 -4.96 7.21
N LEU A 67 14.78 -3.80 6.61
CA LEU A 67 15.65 -2.62 6.72
C LEU A 67 15.18 -1.62 7.78
N GLY A 68 14.11 -1.93 8.52
CA GLY A 68 13.61 -1.08 9.60
C GLY A 68 12.92 0.21 9.13
N THR A 69 12.50 0.27 7.87
CA THR A 69 11.78 1.41 7.29
C THR A 69 10.26 1.19 7.22
N HIS A 70 9.74 0.13 7.82
CA HIS A 70 8.31 -0.10 7.94
C HIS A 70 7.71 0.74 9.06
N MET A 71 6.76 1.60 8.72
CA MET A 71 6.01 2.43 9.65
C MET A 71 4.61 1.84 9.93
N PRO A 72 4.33 1.41 11.17
CA PRO A 72 3.01 0.91 11.53
C PRO A 72 1.97 2.03 11.57
N TYR A 73 0.73 1.68 11.22
CA TYR A 73 -0.39 2.60 11.19
C TYR A 73 -1.68 1.95 11.66
N LYS A 74 -2.68 2.79 11.96
CA LYS A 74 -4.05 2.42 12.26
C LYS A 74 -5.00 3.16 11.34
N LEU A 75 -6.06 2.47 10.91
CA LEU A 75 -7.17 3.12 10.20
C LEU A 75 -8.19 3.61 11.21
N VAL A 76 -8.46 4.91 11.20
CA VAL A 76 -9.46 5.56 12.04
C VAL A 76 -10.66 5.90 11.18
N LYS A 77 -11.86 5.50 11.61
CA LYS A 77 -13.10 5.86 10.90
C LYS A 77 -13.38 7.34 11.08
N ARG A 78 -13.66 8.05 9.99
CA ARG A 78 -13.99 9.48 10.02
C ARG A 78 -15.50 9.68 10.29
N PRO A 79 -15.91 10.76 10.99
CA PRO A 79 -17.32 11.08 11.20
C PRO A 79 -18.13 11.21 9.89
N GLU A 80 -17.51 11.80 8.87
CA GLU A 80 -18.06 12.02 7.53
C GLU A 80 -18.06 10.76 6.63
N GLY A 81 -17.53 9.64 7.12
CA GLY A 81 -17.39 8.40 6.36
C GLY A 81 -15.97 8.16 5.83
N GLY A 82 -15.67 6.91 5.49
CA GLY A 82 -14.33 6.49 5.09
C GLY A 82 -13.36 6.35 6.27
N PHE A 83 -12.07 6.31 5.94
CA PHE A 83 -10.99 6.07 6.89
C PHE A 83 -9.87 7.11 6.74
N GLU A 84 -9.12 7.30 7.82
CA GLU A 84 -7.86 8.04 7.85
C GLU A 84 -6.76 7.09 8.33
N ALA A 85 -5.67 6.98 7.57
CA ALA A 85 -4.49 6.27 8.05
C ALA A 85 -3.73 7.20 9.02
N ARG A 86 -3.50 6.75 10.25
CA ARG A 86 -2.71 7.47 11.23
C ARG A 86 -1.54 6.62 11.67
N LEU A 87 -0.38 7.23 11.83
CA LEU A 87 0.77 6.61 12.46
C LEU A 87 0.36 5.98 13.80
N LYS A 88 0.75 4.73 14.01
CA LYS A 88 0.59 4.08 15.31
C LYS A 88 1.72 4.61 16.19
N LYS A 89 1.41 5.60 17.04
CA LYS A 89 2.32 6.02 18.11
C LYS A 89 2.52 4.84 19.06
N ASP A 90 3.77 4.60 19.44
CA ASP A 90 4.13 3.62 20.48
C ASP A 90 3.48 3.98 21.83
#